data_AF-A0A926HFV8-F1
#
_entry.id   AF-A0A926HFV8-F1
#
_cell.length_a   1.000
_cell.length_b   1.000
_cell.length_c   1.000
_cell.angle_alpha   90.00
_cell.angle_beta   90.00
_cell.angle_gamma   90.00
#
_symmetry.space_group_name_H-M   'P 1'
#
loop_
_entity.id
_entity.type
_entity.pdbx_description
1 polymer ?
#
loop_
_entity_poly.entity_id
_entity_poly.type
_entity_poly.pdbx_seq_one_letter_code
_entity_poly.pdbx_strand_id
1 'polypeptide(L)'
;MQVMQAGAHKLLLLELDPEFVANIAKQAGFEHRVDDAQRQMTLELIATDRQAPLLLFDAADPGNLGWFSRCQFYVDARNGAVLQTPITIANQRDRSGHTIPNAMRVQIAKEIPANFRMPGKQPVTEQMVYAVLYNFLSALVSVGVGVCGIGVVKPLAGRTETFGTRN
;
A
#
# COMPACT_ATOMS: atom_id res chain seq x y z
N MET A 1 4.62 11.90 -17.68
CA MET A 1 5.84 11.07 -17.47
C MET A 1 7.01 11.66 -18.22
N GLN A 2 8.13 11.86 -17.52
CA GLN A 2 9.37 12.37 -18.10
C GLN A 2 10.56 11.46 -17.76
N VAL A 3 11.60 11.44 -18.59
CA VAL A 3 12.86 10.76 -18.28
C VAL A 3 13.84 11.77 -17.67
N MET A 4 14.37 11.46 -16.49
CA MET A 4 15.33 12.30 -15.76
C MET A 4 16.69 11.59 -15.65
N GLN A 5 17.77 12.37 -15.76
CA GLN A 5 19.13 11.91 -15.48
C GLN A 5 19.58 12.45 -14.11
N ALA A 6 19.80 11.55 -13.15
CA ALA A 6 20.31 11.86 -11.81
C ALA A 6 21.72 11.27 -11.65
N GLY A 7 22.75 12.03 -12.02
CA GLY A 7 24.13 11.55 -12.05
C GLY A 7 24.27 10.37 -13.04
N ALA A 8 24.70 9.20 -12.56
CA ALA A 8 24.81 7.98 -13.36
C ALA A 8 23.48 7.24 -13.56
N HIS A 9 22.40 7.64 -12.88
CA HIS A 9 21.12 6.93 -12.90
C HIS A 9 20.11 7.58 -13.85
N LYS A 10 19.38 6.74 -14.59
CA LYS A 10 18.20 7.13 -15.37
C LYS A 10 16.95 6.79 -14.59
N LEU A 11 16.10 7.79 -14.39
CA LEU A 11 14.84 7.67 -13.66
C LEU A 11 13.68 8.05 -14.58
N LEU A 12 12.50 7.47 -14.31
CA LEU A 12 11.23 7.99 -14.80
C LEU A 12 10.65 8.85 -13.69
N LEU A 13 10.23 10.06 -14.06
CA LEU A 13 9.44 10.95 -13.22
C LEU A 13 7.97 10.81 -13.59
N LEU A 14 7.18 10.37 -12.62
CA LEU A 14 5.73 10.28 -12.69
C LEU A 14 5.11 11.60 -12.26
N GLU A 15 4.24 12.13 -13.10
CA GLU A 15 3.51 13.37 -12.86
C GLU A 15 2.11 13.03 -12.38
N LEU A 16 2.04 12.53 -11.14
CA LEU A 16 0.78 12.15 -10.52
C LEU A 16 -0.06 13.40 -10.22
N ASP A 17 -1.34 13.35 -10.58
CA ASP A 17 -2.34 14.37 -10.31
C ASP A 17 -2.93 14.14 -8.90
N PRO A 18 -2.69 15.04 -7.93
CA PRO A 18 -3.19 14.89 -6.58
C PRO A 18 -4.73 14.82 -6.49
N GLU A 19 -5.45 15.55 -7.34
CA GLU A 19 -6.92 15.54 -7.34
C GLU A 19 -7.46 14.21 -7.83
N PHE A 20 -6.83 13.64 -8.87
CA PHE A 20 -7.21 12.33 -9.38
C PHE A 20 -6.94 11.22 -8.33
N VAL A 21 -5.80 11.29 -7.64
CA VAL A 21 -5.45 10.36 -6.57
C VAL A 21 -6.40 10.48 -5.37
N ALA A 22 -6.76 11.70 -4.98
CA ALA A 22 -7.78 11.97 -3.96
C ALA A 22 -9.13 11.35 -4.34
N ASN A 23 -9.55 11.50 -5.59
CA ASN A 23 -10.79 10.91 -6.10
C ASN A 23 -10.77 9.37 -6.06
N ILE A 24 -9.64 8.73 -6.37
CA ILE A 24 -9.49 7.27 -6.25
C ILE A 24 -9.67 6.83 -4.79
N ALA A 25 -9.03 7.52 -3.84
CA ALA A 25 -9.16 7.20 -2.42
C ALA A 25 -10.62 7.33 -1.94
N LYS A 26 -11.29 8.40 -2.35
CA LYS A 26 -12.72 8.62 -2.06
C LYS A 26 -13.61 7.53 -2.66
N GLN A 27 -13.39 7.16 -3.92
CA GLN A 27 -14.15 6.08 -4.59
C GLN A 27 -13.96 4.72 -3.91
N ALA A 28 -12.80 4.48 -3.32
CA ALA A 28 -12.52 3.27 -2.54
C ALA A 28 -13.08 3.31 -1.10
N GLY A 29 -13.77 4.39 -0.71
CA GLY A 29 -14.43 4.52 0.59
C GLY A 29 -13.53 5.03 1.72
N PHE A 30 -12.46 5.78 1.38
CA PHE A 30 -11.56 6.37 2.37
C PHE A 30 -11.74 7.88 2.49
N GLU A 31 -11.81 8.35 3.73
CA GLU A 31 -11.36 9.70 4.06
C GLU A 31 -9.85 9.77 3.88
N HIS A 32 -9.37 10.88 3.32
CA HIS A 32 -7.98 10.98 2.90
C HIS A 32 -7.39 12.36 3.15
N ARG A 33 -6.08 12.39 3.42
CA ARG A 33 -5.22 13.57 3.29
C ARG A 33 -4.11 13.24 2.30
N VAL A 34 -4.03 14.00 1.22
CA VAL A 34 -2.96 13.88 0.21
C VAL A 34 -1.91 14.95 0.46
N ASP A 35 -0.66 14.53 0.50
CA ASP A 35 0.52 15.40 0.54
C ASP A 35 1.39 15.09 -0.69
N ASP A 36 1.50 16.06 -1.60
CA ASP A 36 2.28 15.91 -2.84
C ASP A 36 3.67 16.52 -2.68
N ALA A 37 4.66 15.68 -2.44
CA ALA A 37 6.06 16.08 -2.39
C ALA A 37 6.73 15.83 -3.75
N GLN A 38 7.93 16.40 -3.93
CA GLN A 38 8.66 16.33 -5.19
C GLN A 38 8.93 14.88 -5.65
N ARG A 39 9.29 13.98 -4.72
CA ARG A 39 9.71 12.61 -5.03
C ARG A 39 8.69 11.53 -4.69
N GLN A 40 7.66 11.89 -3.95
CA GLN A 40 6.65 10.94 -3.47
C GLN A 40 5.33 11.66 -3.22
N MET A 41 4.23 10.94 -3.42
CA MET A 41 2.92 11.37 -2.96
C MET A 41 2.52 10.51 -1.76
N THR A 42 2.13 11.13 -0.66
CA THR A 42 1.69 10.44 0.55
C THR A 42 0.19 10.60 0.72
N LEU A 43 -0.49 9.50 1.03
CA LEU A 43 -1.89 9.46 1.38
C LEU A 43 -2.02 8.94 2.82
N GLU A 44 -2.65 9.70 3.69
CA GLU A 44 -3.16 9.20 4.96
C GLU A 44 -4.62 8.84 4.77
N LEU A 45 -4.97 7.57 4.96
CA LEU A 45 -6.27 7.01 4.66
C LEU A 45 -6.95 6.49 5.92
N ILE A 46 -8.26 6.74 6.07
CA ILE A 46 -9.11 6.21 7.13
C ILE A 46 -10.43 5.74 6.53
N ALA A 47 -10.82 4.49 6.78
CA ALA A 47 -12.13 3.96 6.41
C ALA A 47 -13.12 4.19 7.57
N THR A 48 -13.74 5.36 7.62
CA THR A 48 -14.61 5.80 8.73
C THR A 48 -15.96 5.08 8.77
N ASP A 49 -16.51 4.73 7.62
CA ASP A 49 -17.79 4.01 7.51
C ASP A 49 -17.69 2.50 7.84
N ARG A 50 -16.51 2.02 8.23
CA ARG A 50 -16.25 0.60 8.47
C ARG A 50 -15.92 0.34 9.93
N GLN A 51 -16.69 -0.57 10.54
CA GLN A 51 -16.42 -1.08 11.91
C GLN A 51 -15.37 -2.20 11.94
N ALA A 52 -15.14 -2.87 10.81
CA ALA A 52 -14.14 -3.92 10.66
C ALA A 52 -12.77 -3.36 10.25
N PRO A 53 -11.64 -4.00 10.64
CA PRO A 53 -10.32 -3.60 10.18
C PRO A 53 -10.18 -3.71 8.66
N LEU A 54 -9.17 -3.02 8.12
CA LEU A 54 -8.72 -3.26 6.75
C LEU A 54 -8.22 -4.70 6.64
N LEU A 55 -8.48 -5.34 5.50
CA LEU A 55 -8.14 -6.73 5.22
C LEU A 55 -6.64 -6.88 4.88
N LEU A 56 -5.78 -6.32 5.71
CA LEU A 56 -4.33 -6.53 5.68
C LEU A 56 -4.01 -7.66 6.66
N PHE A 57 -3.63 -8.84 6.19
CA PHE A 57 -3.53 -10.03 7.04
C PHE A 57 -2.17 -10.74 6.91
N ASP A 58 -1.79 -11.55 7.88
CA ASP A 58 -0.56 -12.35 7.80
C ASP A 58 -0.70 -13.47 6.78
N ALA A 59 0.07 -13.42 5.69
CA ALA A 59 0.05 -14.41 4.64
C ALA A 59 0.59 -15.79 5.09
N ALA A 60 1.35 -15.84 6.19
CA ALA A 60 1.91 -17.08 6.74
C ALA A 60 0.96 -17.80 7.72
N ASP A 61 -0.10 -17.14 8.20
CA ASP A 61 -1.07 -17.75 9.12
C ASP A 61 -1.95 -18.78 8.38
N PRO A 62 -1.96 -20.07 8.79
CA PRO A 62 -2.83 -21.08 8.20
C PRO A 62 -4.33 -20.73 8.22
N GLY A 63 -4.77 -19.88 9.16
CA GLY A 63 -6.14 -19.38 9.22
C GLY A 63 -6.52 -18.50 8.02
N ASN A 64 -5.54 -17.96 7.28
CA ASN A 64 -5.74 -17.04 6.17
C ASN A 64 -5.61 -17.69 4.79
N LEU A 65 -5.46 -19.03 4.68
CA LEU A 65 -5.29 -19.72 3.39
C LEU A 65 -6.38 -19.40 2.35
N GLY A 66 -7.63 -19.26 2.79
CA GLY A 66 -8.75 -18.89 1.95
C GLY A 66 -8.61 -17.48 1.36
N TRP A 67 -8.06 -16.52 2.11
CA TRP A 67 -7.78 -15.17 1.64
C TRP A 67 -6.50 -15.11 0.81
N PHE A 68 -5.45 -15.83 1.23
CA PHE A 68 -4.16 -15.90 0.55
C PHE A 68 -4.33 -16.32 -0.92
N SER A 69 -5.10 -17.38 -1.19
CA SER A 69 -5.36 -17.86 -2.55
C SER A 69 -6.10 -16.87 -3.47
N ARG A 70 -6.71 -15.82 -2.91
CA ARG A 70 -7.49 -14.80 -3.64
C ARG A 70 -6.78 -13.44 -3.70
N CYS A 71 -5.65 -13.29 -3.01
CA CYS A 71 -4.94 -12.02 -2.92
C CYS A 71 -4.30 -11.64 -4.24
N GLN A 72 -4.57 -10.41 -4.67
CA GLN A 72 -3.92 -9.79 -5.81
C GLN A 72 -2.64 -9.05 -5.41
N PHE A 73 -2.53 -8.67 -4.14
CA PHE A 73 -1.43 -7.87 -3.63
C PHE A 73 -0.77 -8.52 -2.43
N TYR A 74 0.56 -8.36 -2.38
CA TYR A 74 1.41 -8.80 -1.31
C TYR A 74 2.31 -7.66 -0.88
N VAL A 75 2.55 -7.56 0.43
CA VAL A 75 3.36 -6.51 1.05
C VAL A 75 4.54 -7.14 1.77
N ASP A 76 5.75 -6.66 1.52
CA ASP A 76 6.90 -7.01 2.35
C ASP A 76 6.78 -6.33 3.72
N ALA A 77 6.66 -7.11 4.79
CA ALA A 77 6.47 -6.60 6.15
C ALA A 77 7.64 -5.70 6.60
N ARG A 78 8.84 -5.87 6.05
CA ARG A 78 10.07 -5.19 6.50
C ARG A 78 10.12 -3.72 6.10
N ASN A 79 9.62 -3.38 4.91
CA ASN A 79 9.71 -2.04 4.33
C ASN A 79 8.36 -1.51 3.82
N GLY A 80 7.31 -2.33 3.86
CA GLY A 80 5.98 -1.96 3.41
C GLY A 80 5.81 -1.91 1.89
N ALA A 81 6.78 -2.40 1.12
CA ALA A 81 6.69 -2.41 -0.33
C ALA A 81 5.56 -3.34 -0.81
N VAL A 82 4.64 -2.78 -1.61
CA VAL A 82 3.63 -3.56 -2.31
C VAL A 82 4.29 -4.14 -3.56
N LEU A 83 4.41 -5.47 -3.60
CA LEU A 83 5.26 -6.16 -4.58
C LEU A 83 4.93 -5.78 -6.02
N GLN A 84 5.98 -5.47 -6.79
CA GLN A 84 5.92 -5.10 -8.21
C GLN A 84 5.10 -3.83 -8.51
N THR A 85 5.02 -2.91 -7.54
CA THR A 85 4.39 -1.60 -7.71
C THR A 85 5.30 -0.49 -7.18
N PRO A 86 5.06 0.79 -7.54
CA PRO A 86 5.73 1.93 -6.92
C PRO A 86 5.12 2.33 -5.56
N ILE A 87 4.29 1.47 -4.96
CA ILE A 87 3.54 1.75 -3.75
C ILE A 87 4.23 1.13 -2.53
N THR A 88 4.30 1.90 -1.45
CA THR A 88 4.67 1.41 -0.13
C THR A 88 3.59 1.78 0.88
N ILE A 89 3.50 1.02 1.98
CA ILE A 89 2.51 1.23 3.03
C ILE A 89 3.12 1.22 4.42
N ALA A 90 2.43 1.86 5.36
CA ALA A 90 2.72 1.77 6.78
C ALA A 90 1.42 1.80 7.60
N ASN A 91 1.40 1.09 8.71
CA ASN A 91 0.30 1.22 9.66
C ASN A 91 0.27 2.64 10.24
N GLN A 92 -0.92 3.22 10.34
CA GLN A 92 -1.09 4.38 11.20
C GLN A 92 -1.16 3.95 12.66
N ARG A 93 -0.67 4.80 13.55
CA ARG A 93 -0.66 4.54 14.99
C ARG A 93 -1.27 5.71 15.73
N ASP A 94 -1.97 5.41 16.81
CA ASP A 94 -2.48 6.43 17.72
C ASP A 94 -1.35 7.00 18.59
N ARG A 95 -1.69 7.95 19.47
CA ARG A 95 -0.74 8.59 20.38
C ARG A 95 -0.12 7.62 21.40
N SER A 96 -0.77 6.49 21.67
CA SER A 96 -0.26 5.42 22.53
C SER A 96 0.60 4.40 21.79
N GLY A 97 0.77 4.56 20.47
CA GLY A 97 1.58 3.69 19.63
C GLY A 97 0.85 2.44 19.13
N HIS A 98 -0.43 2.29 19.44
CA HIS A 98 -1.25 1.19 18.94
C HIS A 98 -1.65 1.43 17.49
N THR A 99 -1.66 0.37 16.71
CA THR A 99 -2.05 0.43 15.31
C THR A 99 -3.55 0.72 15.18
N ILE A 100 -3.90 1.66 14.31
CA ILE A 100 -5.29 2.02 14.01
C ILE A 100 -5.82 1.03 12.94
N PRO A 101 -6.79 0.15 13.26
CA PRO A 101 -7.11 -0.99 12.40
C PRO A 101 -7.81 -0.64 11.08
N ASN A 102 -8.47 0.51 11.01
CA ASN A 102 -9.17 1.02 9.83
C ASN A 102 -8.41 2.14 9.10
N ALA A 103 -7.13 2.36 9.44
CA ALA A 103 -6.32 3.43 8.87
C ALA A 103 -4.95 2.95 8.40
N MET A 104 -4.46 3.56 7.32
CA MET A 104 -3.18 3.22 6.72
C MET A 104 -2.55 4.42 6.04
N ARG A 105 -1.22 4.47 6.01
CA ARG A 105 -0.47 5.41 5.18
C ARG A 105 -0.04 4.69 3.91
N VAL A 106 -0.28 5.31 2.77
CA VAL A 106 0.16 4.85 1.45
C VAL A 106 1.12 5.89 0.90
N GLN A 107 2.21 5.45 0.29
CA GLN A 107 3.15 6.32 -0.41
C GLN A 107 3.39 5.80 -1.82
N ILE A 108 3.39 6.70 -2.79
CA ILE A 108 3.64 6.40 -4.19
C ILE A 108 4.92 7.11 -4.59
N ALA A 109 5.95 6.36 -5.01
CA ALA A 109 7.18 6.93 -5.51
C ALA A 109 6.93 7.62 -6.86
N LYS A 110 7.33 8.89 -6.99
CA LYS A 110 7.27 9.65 -8.26
C LYS A 110 8.53 9.44 -9.09
N GLU A 111 9.65 9.12 -8.45
CA GLU A 111 10.91 8.79 -9.10
C GLU A 111 11.13 7.28 -9.07
N ILE A 112 11.15 6.63 -10.24
CA ILE A 112 11.37 5.18 -10.35
C ILE A 112 12.54 4.87 -11.30
N PRO A 113 13.25 3.74 -11.11
CA PRO A 113 14.30 3.33 -12.04
C PRO A 113 13.78 3.18 -13.47
N ALA A 114 14.53 3.63 -14.48
CA ALA A 114 14.11 3.52 -15.89
C ALA A 114 13.91 2.08 -16.39
N ASN A 115 14.54 1.11 -15.72
CA ASN A 115 14.36 -0.32 -15.98
C ASN A 115 13.23 -0.96 -15.14
N PHE A 116 12.56 -0.21 -14.27
CA PHE A 116 11.43 -0.72 -13.51
C PHE A 116 10.31 -1.14 -14.46
N ARG A 117 9.71 -2.30 -14.19
CA ARG A 117 8.62 -2.87 -15.00
C ARG A 117 7.53 -3.40 -14.08
N MET A 118 6.30 -3.18 -14.50
CA MET A 118 5.12 -3.76 -13.88
C MET A 118 5.02 -5.25 -14.23
N PRO A 119 4.15 -6.03 -13.55
CA PRO A 119 3.85 -7.40 -13.93
C PRO A 119 3.59 -7.52 -15.43
N GLY A 120 4.10 -8.59 -16.06
CA GLY A 120 4.02 -8.76 -17.52
C GLY A 120 4.99 -7.89 -18.33
N LYS A 121 6.06 -7.36 -17.70
CA LYS A 121 7.10 -6.53 -18.33
C LYS A 121 6.57 -5.22 -18.94
N GLN A 122 5.42 -4.75 -18.47
CA GLN A 122 4.80 -3.53 -18.98
C GLN A 122 5.58 -2.29 -18.53
N PRO A 123 5.72 -1.26 -19.39
CA PRO A 123 6.25 0.03 -18.97
C PRO A 123 5.29 0.66 -17.94
N VAL A 124 5.84 1.43 -17.00
CA VAL A 124 5.02 2.20 -16.06
C VAL A 124 4.49 3.43 -16.76
N THR A 125 3.20 3.71 -16.57
CA THR A 125 2.55 4.97 -16.92
C THR A 125 1.74 5.45 -15.72
N GLU A 126 1.41 6.74 -15.67
CA GLU A 126 0.56 7.29 -14.61
C GLU A 126 -0.80 6.59 -14.54
N GLN A 127 -1.41 6.29 -15.70
CA GLN A 127 -2.70 5.58 -15.75
C GLN A 127 -2.61 4.19 -15.11
N MET A 128 -1.49 3.48 -15.32
CA MET A 128 -1.27 2.18 -14.68
C MET A 128 -1.13 2.31 -13.17
N VAL A 129 -0.42 3.34 -12.70
CA VAL A 129 -0.27 3.62 -11.27
C VAL A 129 -1.62 3.92 -10.62
N TYR A 130 -2.47 4.71 -11.30
CA TYR A 130 -3.83 4.98 -10.83
C TYR A 130 -4.69 3.72 -10.75
N ALA A 131 -4.66 2.87 -11.79
CA ALA A 131 -5.40 1.62 -11.80
C ALA A 131 -4.94 0.69 -10.66
N VAL A 132 -3.63 0.59 -10.44
CA VAL A 132 -3.05 -0.22 -9.36
C VAL A 132 -3.42 0.33 -8.00
N LEU A 133 -3.38 1.65 -7.80
CA LEU A 133 -3.81 2.28 -6.56
C LEU A 133 -5.28 1.95 -6.28
N TYR A 134 -6.17 2.14 -7.25
CA TYR A 134 -7.59 1.82 -7.08
C TYR A 134 -7.80 0.35 -6.69
N ASN A 135 -7.18 -0.58 -7.43
CA ASN A 135 -7.31 -2.00 -7.16
C ASN A 135 -6.73 -2.38 -5.79
N PHE A 136 -5.62 -1.77 -5.39
CA PHE A 136 -5.00 -1.98 -4.09
C PHE A 136 -5.90 -1.51 -2.95
N LEU A 137 -6.45 -0.30 -3.05
CA LEU A 137 -7.37 0.24 -2.05
C LEU A 137 -8.66 -0.58 -1.95
N SER A 138 -9.21 -0.99 -3.10
CA SER A 138 -10.36 -1.89 -3.15
C SER A 138 -10.07 -3.24 -2.49
N ALA A 139 -8.88 -3.82 -2.74
CA ALA A 139 -8.46 -5.08 -2.14
C ALA A 139 -8.40 -5.01 -0.61
N LEU A 140 -7.90 -3.91 -0.03
CA LEU A 140 -7.87 -3.71 1.43
C LEU A 140 -9.27 -3.72 2.07
N VAL A 141 -10.31 -3.37 1.31
CA VAL A 141 -11.67 -3.28 1.84
C VAL A 141 -12.47 -4.57 1.58
N SER A 142 -12.24 -5.23 0.45
CA SER A 142 -13.15 -6.24 -0.09
C SER A 142 -12.56 -7.65 -0.29
N VAL A 143 -11.26 -7.77 -0.55
CA VAL A 143 -10.65 -9.06 -0.95
C VAL A 143 -9.63 -9.54 0.07
N GLY A 144 -8.71 -8.66 0.47
CA GLY A 144 -7.56 -8.99 1.27
C GLY A 144 -6.23 -8.66 0.60
N VAL A 145 -5.25 -8.29 1.43
CA VAL A 145 -3.86 -8.02 1.07
C VAL A 145 -2.98 -8.80 2.03
N GLY A 146 -2.10 -9.64 1.49
CA GLY A 146 -1.20 -10.49 2.28
C GLY A 146 0.05 -9.73 2.70
N VAL A 147 0.36 -9.75 4.00
CA VAL A 147 1.64 -9.30 4.55
C VAL A 147 2.59 -10.49 4.59
N CYS A 148 3.73 -10.37 3.93
CA CYS A 148 4.74 -11.41 3.81
C CYS A 148 5.91 -11.13 4.75
N GLY A 149 6.23 -12.11 5.61
CA GLY A 149 7.36 -12.04 6.53
C GLY A 149 7.06 -11.24 7.79
N ILE A 150 8.11 -11.00 8.58
CA ILE A 150 8.04 -10.28 9.86
C ILE A 150 8.73 -8.93 9.71
N GLY A 151 8.08 -7.86 10.16
CA GLY A 151 8.66 -6.52 10.10
C GLY A 151 7.84 -5.42 10.76
N VAL A 152 8.01 -4.21 10.23
CA VAL A 152 7.43 -2.95 10.74
C VAL A 152 5.95 -2.82 10.41
N VAL A 153 5.52 -3.37 9.27
CA VAL A 153 4.12 -3.44 8.89
C VAL A 153 3.48 -4.63 9.62
N LYS A 154 2.42 -4.35 10.34
CA LYS A 154 1.61 -5.31 11.10
C LYS A 154 0.31 -5.61 10.36
N PRO A 155 -0.11 -6.88 10.34
CA PRO A 155 -1.46 -7.26 9.98
C PRO A 155 -2.51 -6.47 10.79
N LEU A 156 -3.62 -6.13 10.16
CA LEU A 156 -4.78 -5.45 10.74
C LEU A 156 -5.98 -6.38 10.89
N ALA A 157 -6.05 -7.45 10.09
CA ALA A 157 -7.10 -8.45 10.09
C ALA A 157 -6.53 -9.87 10.29
N GLY A 158 -7.41 -10.79 10.70
CA GLY A 158 -7.03 -12.14 11.11
C GLY A 158 -6.60 -12.20 12.57
N ARG A 159 -5.85 -13.24 12.97
CA ARG A 159 -5.27 -13.34 14.31
C ARG A 159 -4.09 -12.36 14.40
N THR A 160 -4.36 -11.16 14.89
CA THR A 160 -3.36 -10.10 15.07
C THR A 160 -2.63 -10.18 16.42
N GLU A 161 -3.07 -11.05 17.32
CA GLU A 161 -2.44 -11.25 18.62
C GLU A 161 -1.12 -12.03 18.47
N THR A 162 -0.04 -11.38 18.91
CA THR A 162 1.20 -12.05 19.25
C THR A 162 0.94 -12.79 20.57
N PHE A 163 0.78 -14.11 20.53
CA PHE A 163 0.94 -14.93 21.72
C PHE A 163 2.40 -14.84 22.17
N GLY A 164 2.71 -13.79 22.95
CA GLY A 164 3.94 -13.66 23.70
C GLY A 164 3.73 -14.23 25.09
N THR A 165 4.24 -15.44 25.32
CA THR A 165 4.42 -16.00 26.66
C THR A 165 5.25 -15.00 27.47
N ARG A 166 4.64 -14.36 28.47
CA ARG A 166 5.39 -13.71 29.54
C ARG A 166 6.05 -14.82 30.35
N ASN A 167 7.36 -14.97 30.21
CA ASN A 167 8.21 -15.61 31.20
C ASN A 167 8.73 -14.55 32.17
#